data_AF-A0A8T7AWL1-F1
#
_entry.id   AF-A0A8T7AWL1-F1
#
_cell.length_a   1.000
_cell.length_b   1.000
_cell.length_c   1.000
_cell.angle_alpha   90.00
_cell.angle_beta   90.00
_cell.angle_gamma   90.00
#
_symmetry.space_group_name_H-M   'P 1'
#
loop_
_entity.id
_entity.type
_entity.pdbx_description
1 polymer ?
#
loop_
_entity_poly.entity_id
_entity_poly.type
_entity_poly.pdbx_seq_one_letter_code
_entity_poly.pdbx_strand_id
1 'polypeptide(L)'
;MLSKFMRRLVEATLATLLLTGSLAIAAAPEGVGELAANEAERESATRSRDDDGEVIELDANEAEAEAASDSDENAVEDLLAEVAFGEPVDCVNTQRIRRTEILSDREILFFMHGSEVRLNKLPHRCAGLRRADTFSYEVRGSQLCHIDLIRVVDNFGGRIRPGVACGLGKFLPVDVEQVPLIREQAKARAKAGK
;
A
#
# COMPACT_ATOMS: atom_id res chain seq x y z
N MET A 1 16.64 47.10 5.16
CA MET A 1 17.42 47.14 3.89
C MET A 1 18.01 45.78 3.47
N LEU A 2 17.67 44.65 4.10
CA LEU A 2 18.22 43.32 3.75
C LEU A 2 17.47 42.53 2.64
N SER A 3 16.27 42.92 2.22
CA SER A 3 15.52 42.09 1.23
C SER A 3 15.90 42.31 -0.23
N LYS A 4 16.51 43.46 -0.58
CA LYS A 4 16.98 43.73 -1.96
C LYS A 4 18.28 42.98 -2.29
N PHE A 5 19.11 42.68 -1.29
CA PHE A 5 20.39 42.00 -1.49
C PHE A 5 20.20 40.50 -1.78
N MET A 6 19.25 39.85 -1.10
CA MET A 6 18.92 38.44 -1.32
C MET A 6 18.30 38.18 -2.71
N ARG A 7 17.46 39.09 -3.23
CA ARG A 7 16.90 38.97 -4.60
C ARG A 7 17.96 39.06 -5.69
N ARG A 8 18.96 39.93 -5.53
CA ARG A 8 20.08 40.04 -6.50
C ARG A 8 20.99 38.82 -6.49
N LEU A 9 21.11 38.13 -5.36
CA LEU A 9 21.88 36.89 -5.27
C LEU A 9 21.22 35.74 -6.06
N VAL A 10 19.89 35.65 -6.03
CA VAL A 10 19.12 34.60 -6.72
C VAL A 10 19.10 34.81 -8.24
N GLU A 11 19.07 36.05 -8.73
CA GLU A 11 19.14 36.32 -10.17
C GLU A 11 20.53 36.00 -10.77
N ALA A 12 21.61 36.16 -10.00
CA ALA A 12 22.97 35.85 -10.46
C ALA A 12 23.26 34.34 -10.56
N THR A 13 22.62 33.51 -9.73
CA THR A 13 22.79 32.05 -9.74
C THR A 13 21.98 31.37 -10.86
N LEU A 14 20.84 31.93 -11.25
CA LEU A 14 20.04 31.41 -12.36
C LEU A 14 20.71 31.61 -13.73
N ALA A 15 21.52 32.66 -13.91
CA ALA A 15 22.22 32.94 -15.16
C ALA A 15 23.42 32.01 -15.44
N THR A 16 24.01 31.38 -14.42
CA THR A 16 25.20 30.52 -14.58
C THR A 16 24.86 29.06 -14.91
N LEU A 17 23.67 28.58 -14.53
CA LEU A 17 23.23 27.21 -14.82
C LEU A 17 22.82 26.98 -16.29
N LEU A 18 22.52 28.03 -17.05
CA LEU A 18 22.13 27.90 -18.47
C LEU A 18 23.33 27.85 -19.45
N LEU A 19 24.56 28.10 -18.99
CA LEU A 19 25.75 28.18 -19.85
C LEU A 19 26.72 26.99 -19.74
N THR A 20 26.43 25.99 -18.89
CA THR A 20 27.22 24.75 -18.80
C THR A 20 26.39 23.54 -19.22
N GLY A 21 25.78 23.65 -20.40
CA GLY A 21 25.36 22.49 -21.16
C GLY A 21 26.57 21.74 -21.73
N SER A 22 26.55 20.41 -21.59
CA SER A 22 27.43 19.39 -22.19
C SER A 22 28.51 18.81 -21.27
N LEU A 23 28.21 17.64 -20.68
CA LEU A 23 29.08 16.48 -20.83
C LEU A 23 28.25 15.19 -20.68
N ALA A 24 27.96 14.58 -21.82
CA ALA A 24 27.49 13.20 -21.90
C ALA A 24 28.68 12.26 -21.66
N ILE A 25 28.52 11.28 -20.78
CA ILE A 25 29.38 10.08 -20.75
C ILE A 25 28.44 8.87 -20.69
N ALA A 26 28.42 8.14 -21.81
CA ALA A 26 27.79 6.84 -21.97
C ALA A 26 28.79 5.74 -21.56
N ALA A 27 28.31 4.71 -20.85
CA ALA A 27 28.90 3.37 -20.83
C ALA A 27 27.87 2.37 -20.27
N ALA A 28 27.41 1.45 -21.13
CA ALA A 28 26.68 0.24 -20.78
C ALA A 28 27.59 -0.98 -21.06
N PRO A 29 27.56 -2.04 -20.25
CA PRO A 29 28.08 -3.33 -20.67
C PRO A 29 26.99 -4.34 -21.05
N GLU A 30 27.35 -5.10 -22.06
CA GLU A 30 26.65 -6.10 -22.84
C GLU A 30 26.39 -7.41 -22.07
N GLY A 31 25.34 -8.14 -22.45
CA GLY A 31 25.19 -9.55 -22.04
C GLY A 31 23.77 -10.10 -22.08
N VAL A 32 23.17 -10.28 -23.26
CA VAL A 32 21.98 -11.12 -23.45
C VAL A 32 22.35 -12.29 -24.35
N GLY A 33 22.22 -13.50 -23.82
CA GLY A 33 22.42 -14.75 -24.53
C GLY A 33 21.20 -15.10 -25.39
N GLU A 34 21.49 -15.42 -26.64
CA GLU A 34 20.58 -15.82 -27.70
C GLU A 34 20.64 -17.34 -27.87
N LEU A 35 19.49 -18.03 -27.96
CA LEU A 35 19.42 -19.28 -28.72
C LEU A 35 18.00 -19.59 -29.23
N ALA A 36 17.86 -19.38 -30.54
CA ALA A 36 17.24 -20.22 -31.56
C ALA A 36 15.71 -20.50 -31.52
N ALA A 37 15.04 -19.89 -32.49
CA ALA A 37 13.79 -20.34 -33.10
C ALA A 37 14.04 -21.48 -34.10
N ASN A 38 13.09 -22.42 -34.20
CA ASN A 38 12.94 -23.31 -35.34
C ASN A 38 11.53 -23.14 -35.95
N GLU A 39 11.48 -22.58 -37.17
CA GLU A 39 10.32 -22.61 -38.05
C GLU A 39 10.41 -23.82 -38.99
N ALA A 40 9.37 -24.65 -39.01
CA ALA A 40 8.99 -25.58 -40.08
C ALA A 40 7.64 -26.21 -39.67
N GLU A 41 6.55 -26.28 -40.43
CA GLU A 41 6.25 -25.98 -41.82
C GLU A 41 4.73 -25.80 -41.92
N ARG A 42 4.29 -24.99 -42.87
CA ARG A 42 2.91 -24.95 -43.35
C ARG A 42 2.67 -26.15 -44.26
N GLU A 43 1.66 -26.96 -43.99
CA GLU A 43 0.99 -27.70 -45.06
C GLU A 43 -0.51 -27.84 -44.81
N SER A 44 -1.24 -27.52 -45.88
CA SER A 44 -2.67 -27.33 -46.02
C SER A 44 -3.44 -28.65 -46.00
N ALA A 45 -4.62 -28.71 -45.36
CA ALA A 45 -5.69 -29.64 -45.75
C ALA A 45 -7.06 -29.18 -45.24
N THR A 46 -7.80 -28.50 -46.12
CA THR A 46 -9.25 -28.42 -46.08
C THR A 46 -9.84 -29.79 -46.38
N ARG A 47 -10.64 -30.36 -45.47
CA ARG A 47 -11.78 -31.22 -45.83
C ARG A 47 -12.77 -31.39 -44.68
N SER A 48 -13.92 -30.77 -44.84
CA SER A 48 -15.17 -31.13 -44.18
C SER A 48 -15.67 -32.48 -44.71
N ARG A 49 -16.20 -33.31 -43.82
CA ARG A 49 -17.21 -34.35 -44.10
C ARG A 49 -17.88 -34.76 -42.80
N ASP A 50 -19.16 -34.40 -42.70
CA ASP A 50 -20.14 -34.94 -41.78
C ASP A 50 -20.64 -36.29 -42.31
N ASP A 51 -20.72 -37.31 -41.46
CA ASP A 51 -21.53 -38.53 -41.66
C ASP A 51 -21.63 -39.25 -40.31
N ASP A 52 -22.57 -38.80 -39.48
CA ASP A 52 -23.30 -39.55 -38.44
C ASP A 52 -24.16 -38.51 -37.72
N GLY A 53 -25.41 -38.37 -38.15
CA GLY A 53 -26.31 -37.34 -37.68
C GLY A 53 -26.57 -37.40 -36.18
N GLU A 54 -26.17 -36.35 -35.48
CA GLU A 54 -26.85 -35.86 -34.29
C GLU A 54 -26.70 -34.32 -34.27
N VAL A 55 -27.83 -33.63 -34.33
CA VAL A 55 -27.92 -32.18 -34.12
C VAL A 55 -27.82 -31.96 -32.62
N ILE A 56 -26.67 -31.49 -32.15
CA ILE A 56 -26.53 -30.87 -30.83
C ILE A 56 -26.23 -29.40 -31.09
N GLU A 57 -27.22 -28.54 -30.82
CA GLU A 57 -27.03 -27.11 -30.71
C GLU A 57 -26.03 -26.86 -29.58
N LEU A 58 -24.74 -26.72 -29.93
CA LEU A 58 -23.75 -26.15 -29.04
C LEU A 58 -23.89 -24.64 -29.15
N ASP A 59 -24.84 -24.11 -28.39
CA ASP A 59 -24.92 -22.70 -28.09
C ASP A 59 -23.56 -22.25 -27.57
N ALA A 60 -22.93 -21.36 -28.34
CA ALA A 60 -21.76 -20.63 -27.95
C ALA A 60 -22.15 -19.73 -26.77
N ASN A 61 -21.84 -20.15 -25.55
CA ASN A 61 -21.77 -19.21 -24.45
C ASN A 61 -20.65 -19.58 -23.44
N GLU A 62 -19.92 -18.53 -23.09
CA GLU A 62 -19.11 -18.38 -21.87
C GLU A 62 -17.73 -19.06 -21.84
N ALA A 63 -16.88 -18.56 -22.74
CA ALA A 63 -15.59 -18.04 -22.30
C ALA A 63 -15.79 -16.84 -21.35
N GLU A 64 -14.81 -16.57 -20.47
CA GLU A 64 -14.65 -15.39 -19.61
C GLU A 64 -15.19 -15.49 -18.16
N ALA A 65 -14.36 -16.03 -17.26
CA ALA A 65 -14.50 -15.81 -15.82
C ALA A 65 -13.17 -15.98 -15.06
N GLU A 66 -12.22 -15.06 -15.23
CA GLU A 66 -11.11 -14.81 -14.28
C GLU A 66 -10.53 -13.40 -14.53
N ALA A 67 -11.29 -12.36 -14.22
CA ALA A 67 -10.79 -10.97 -14.18
C ALA A 67 -11.69 -10.09 -13.31
N ALA A 68 -11.59 -10.20 -11.97
CA ALA A 68 -12.09 -9.17 -11.06
C ALA A 68 -11.53 -9.32 -9.63
N SER A 69 -10.35 -8.73 -9.36
CA SER A 69 -10.12 -7.89 -8.17
C SER A 69 -8.67 -7.39 -8.14
N ASP A 70 -8.36 -6.23 -8.75
CA ASP A 70 -7.08 -5.56 -8.48
C ASP A 70 -7.07 -4.03 -8.75
N SER A 71 -8.20 -3.35 -8.55
CA SER A 71 -8.30 -1.89 -8.77
C SER A 71 -8.50 -1.06 -7.49
N ASP A 72 -8.73 -1.69 -6.33
CA ASP A 72 -9.01 -0.96 -5.08
C ASP A 72 -7.80 -0.84 -4.15
N GLU A 73 -6.72 -1.62 -4.35
CA GLU A 73 -5.52 -1.54 -3.51
C GLU A 73 -4.53 -0.44 -3.94
N ASN A 74 -4.58 0.01 -5.20
CA ASN A 74 -3.63 1.00 -5.71
C ASN A 74 -4.04 2.46 -5.41
N ALA A 75 -5.32 2.76 -5.20
CA ALA A 75 -5.78 4.12 -4.89
C ALA A 75 -5.46 4.56 -3.45
N VAL A 76 -5.27 3.62 -2.53
CA VAL A 76 -4.84 3.91 -1.15
C VAL A 76 -3.33 4.13 -1.02
N GLU A 77 -2.55 3.71 -2.00
CA GLU A 77 -1.10 3.99 -2.05
C GLU A 77 -0.84 5.41 -2.56
N ASP A 78 -1.61 5.87 -3.56
CA ASP A 78 -1.45 7.18 -4.19
C ASP A 78 -1.70 8.35 -3.22
N LEU A 79 -2.71 8.25 -2.33
CA LEU A 79 -2.96 9.27 -1.31
C LEU A 79 -2.03 9.18 -0.09
N LEU A 80 -1.34 8.05 0.10
CA LEU A 80 -0.33 7.89 1.13
C LEU A 80 1.07 8.28 0.62
N ALA A 81 1.27 8.36 -0.70
CA ALA A 81 2.52 8.80 -1.31
C ALA A 81 2.89 10.25 -0.94
N GLU A 82 1.92 11.07 -0.54
CA GLU A 82 2.17 12.43 -0.03
C GLU A 82 2.83 12.45 1.36
N VAL A 83 2.75 11.34 2.12
CA VAL A 83 3.39 11.20 3.42
C VAL A 83 4.62 10.31 3.26
N ALA A 84 5.81 10.90 3.33
CA ALA A 84 7.05 10.13 3.29
C ALA A 84 7.16 9.24 4.55
N PHE A 85 7.06 7.92 4.36
CA PHE A 85 7.28 6.94 5.42
C PHE A 85 8.75 6.49 5.48
N GLY A 86 9.23 6.18 6.68
CA GLY A 86 10.52 5.49 6.84
C GLY A 86 10.45 4.01 6.42
N GLU A 87 11.58 3.32 6.53
CA GLU A 87 11.66 1.88 6.23
C GLU A 87 10.71 1.06 7.12
N PRO A 88 9.83 0.21 6.55
CA PRO A 88 8.90 -0.60 7.31
C PRO A 88 9.62 -1.56 8.26
N VAL A 89 9.18 -1.63 9.51
CA VAL A 89 9.72 -2.56 10.51
C VAL A 89 8.69 -3.64 10.83
N ASP A 90 9.15 -4.87 11.02
CA ASP A 90 8.27 -6.02 11.19
C ASP A 90 7.60 -6.08 12.57
N CYS A 91 8.25 -5.54 13.61
CA CYS A 91 7.79 -5.62 14.99
C CYS A 91 8.11 -4.36 15.80
N VAL A 92 7.25 -4.04 16.78
CA VAL A 92 7.47 -2.98 17.79
C VAL A 92 7.52 -3.57 19.19
N ASN A 93 8.33 -3.01 20.08
CA ASN A 93 8.40 -3.47 21.47
C ASN A 93 7.18 -2.96 22.25
N THR A 94 6.40 -3.88 22.83
CA THR A 94 5.14 -3.55 23.52
C THR A 94 5.35 -2.68 24.76
N GLN A 95 6.48 -2.83 25.47
CA GLN A 95 6.82 -2.03 26.65
C GLN A 95 7.10 -0.56 26.31
N ARG A 96 7.47 -0.28 25.05
CA ARG A 96 7.73 1.09 24.57
C ARG A 96 6.46 1.79 24.09
N ILE A 97 5.36 1.06 23.87
CA ILE A 97 4.08 1.65 23.43
C ILE A 97 3.51 2.48 24.59
N ARG A 98 3.26 3.77 24.34
CA ARG A 98 2.59 4.68 25.30
C ARG A 98 1.09 4.70 25.09
N ARG A 99 0.66 4.76 23.84
CA ARG A 99 -0.75 4.75 23.45
C ARG A 99 -0.87 4.37 22.00
N THR A 100 -2.08 3.95 21.64
CA THR A 100 -2.47 3.70 20.26
C THR A 100 -3.63 4.63 19.90
N GLU A 101 -3.70 5.02 18.64
CA GLU A 101 -4.80 5.84 18.11
C GLU A 101 -5.30 5.19 16.83
N ILE A 102 -6.58 4.83 16.82
CA ILE A 102 -7.22 4.19 15.67
C ILE A 102 -7.73 5.28 14.75
N LEU A 103 -7.20 5.38 13.53
CA LEU A 103 -7.59 6.41 12.57
C LEU A 103 -8.74 5.95 11.67
N SER A 104 -8.78 4.65 11.36
CA SER A 104 -9.80 4.02 10.52
C SER A 104 -9.88 2.52 10.82
N ASP A 105 -10.72 1.80 10.08
CA ASP A 105 -10.78 0.32 10.15
C ASP A 105 -9.55 -0.36 9.52
N ARG A 106 -8.57 0.41 9.02
CA ARG A 106 -7.32 -0.10 8.42
C ARG A 106 -6.06 0.54 8.98
N GLU A 107 -6.13 1.59 9.77
CA GLU A 107 -4.96 2.40 10.15
C GLU A 107 -4.91 2.64 11.65
N ILE A 108 -3.79 2.28 12.26
CA ILE A 108 -3.52 2.45 13.69
C ILE A 108 -2.18 3.14 13.87
N LEU A 109 -2.17 4.25 14.60
CA LEU A 109 -0.94 4.88 15.06
C LEU A 109 -0.51 4.30 16.40
N PHE A 110 0.76 3.96 16.52
CA PHE A 110 1.42 3.54 17.75
C PHE A 110 2.38 4.65 18.17
N PHE A 111 2.09 5.27 19.30
CA PHE A 111 2.96 6.27 19.90
C PHE A 111 3.91 5.59 20.87
N MET A 112 5.19 5.67 20.59
CA MET A 112 6.24 5.00 21.34
C MET A 112 6.95 5.97 22.31
N HIS A 113 7.80 5.45 23.19
CA HIS A 113 8.73 6.29 23.96
C HIS A 113 9.73 6.97 23.03
N GLY A 114 10.12 8.20 23.39
CA GLY A 114 11.12 8.98 22.65
C GLY A 114 10.56 9.73 21.44
N SER A 115 9.26 10.06 21.46
CA SER A 115 8.57 10.76 20.36
C SER A 115 8.58 10.01 19.02
N GLU A 116 8.84 8.69 19.04
CA GLU A 116 8.71 7.85 17.87
C GLU A 116 7.23 7.50 17.62
N VAL A 117 6.79 7.57 16.36
CA VAL A 117 5.44 7.18 15.94
C VAL A 117 5.55 6.13 14.86
N ARG A 118 4.73 5.08 14.96
CA ARG A 118 4.62 4.04 13.94
C ARG A 118 3.19 3.95 13.43
N LEU A 119 2.99 4.03 12.12
CA LEU A 119 1.72 3.71 11.48
C LEU A 119 1.70 2.22 11.13
N ASN A 120 0.65 1.52 11.55
CA ASN A 120 0.36 0.17 11.10
C ASN A 120 -0.86 0.23 10.17
N LYS A 121 -0.65 -0.13 8.89
CA LYS A 121 -1.71 -0.29 7.89
C LYS A 121 -2.08 -1.76 7.83
N LEU A 122 -3.28 -2.09 8.28
CA LEU A 122 -3.79 -3.47 8.27
C LEU A 122 -3.96 -3.94 6.83
N PRO A 123 -3.55 -5.18 6.49
CA PRO A 123 -3.69 -5.71 5.13
C PRO A 123 -5.16 -5.84 4.71
N HIS A 124 -6.06 -6.04 5.68
CA HIS A 124 -7.49 -6.12 5.45
C HIS A 124 -8.25 -5.20 6.40
N ARG A 125 -9.44 -4.79 5.96
CA ARG A 125 -10.34 -3.96 6.78
C ARG A 125 -10.76 -4.73 8.04
N CYS A 126 -10.51 -4.16 9.21
CA CYS A 126 -10.90 -4.71 10.50
C CYS A 126 -12.27 -4.16 10.93
N ALA A 127 -13.32 -4.97 10.75
CA ALA A 127 -14.68 -4.51 10.96
C ALA A 127 -14.94 -4.03 12.39
N GLY A 128 -15.37 -2.77 12.53
CA GLY A 128 -15.77 -2.21 13.82
C GLY A 128 -14.63 -1.65 14.66
N LEU A 129 -13.38 -1.71 14.19
CA LEU A 129 -12.20 -1.22 14.89
C LEU A 129 -12.32 0.28 15.23
N ARG A 130 -12.68 1.12 14.25
CA ARG A 130 -12.86 2.57 14.42
C ARG A 130 -14.03 2.91 15.35
N ARG A 131 -15.09 2.11 15.33
CA ARG A 131 -16.27 2.31 16.20
C ARG A 131 -15.96 1.95 17.65
N ALA A 132 -15.21 0.88 17.86
CA ALA A 132 -14.81 0.44 19.19
C ALA A 132 -13.78 1.38 19.82
N ASP A 133 -12.91 1.98 18.99
CA ASP A 133 -11.80 2.84 19.42
C ASP A 133 -10.83 2.14 20.40
N THR A 134 -10.88 0.81 20.46
CA THR A 134 -10.03 -0.01 21.32
C THR A 134 -9.90 -1.43 20.78
N PHE A 135 -8.77 -2.06 21.07
CA PHE A 135 -8.47 -3.44 20.72
C PHE A 135 -7.55 -4.06 21.79
N SER A 136 -7.59 -5.37 21.90
CA SER A 136 -6.63 -6.18 22.64
C SER A 136 -5.66 -6.84 21.66
N TYR A 137 -4.49 -7.23 22.16
CA TYR A 137 -3.53 -8.03 21.42
C TYR A 137 -2.88 -9.02 22.37
N GLU A 138 -2.48 -10.16 21.83
CA GLU A 138 -1.73 -11.19 22.54
C GLU A 138 -0.46 -11.45 21.77
N VAL A 139 0.69 -11.35 22.44
CA VAL A 139 2.00 -11.50 21.82
C VAL A 139 2.79 -12.60 22.50
N ARG A 140 3.64 -13.28 21.72
CA ARG A 140 4.64 -14.20 22.27
C ARG A 140 5.93 -13.42 22.55
N GLY A 141 6.17 -13.11 23.82
CA GLY A 141 7.36 -12.37 24.27
C GLY A 141 7.06 -10.90 24.56
N SER A 142 7.86 -9.99 23.99
CA SER A 142 7.78 -8.54 24.28
C SER A 142 7.64 -7.67 23.03
N GLN A 143 7.23 -8.26 21.91
CA GLN A 143 7.09 -7.58 20.63
C GLN A 143 5.72 -7.84 20.04
N LEU A 144 5.13 -6.82 19.42
CA LEU A 144 3.96 -6.91 18.58
C LEU A 144 4.41 -6.82 17.12
N CYS A 145 4.20 -7.88 16.37
CA CYS A 145 4.69 -8.07 15.01
C CYS A 145 3.57 -8.03 13.98
N HIS A 146 3.93 -7.83 12.71
CA HIS A 146 2.96 -7.85 11.59
C HIS A 146 2.21 -9.18 11.46
N ILE A 147 2.77 -10.28 11.94
CA ILE A 147 2.11 -11.60 11.94
C ILE A 147 1.15 -11.80 13.12
N ASP A 148 1.14 -10.90 14.09
CA ASP A 148 0.27 -11.00 15.25
C ASP A 148 -1.15 -10.51 14.92
N LEU A 149 -2.09 -10.94 15.77
CA LEU A 149 -3.50 -10.60 15.65
C LEU A 149 -3.91 -9.61 16.75
N ILE A 150 -4.69 -8.60 16.37
CA ILE A 150 -5.46 -7.77 17.30
C ILE A 150 -6.90 -8.25 17.35
N ARG A 151 -7.58 -8.06 18.47
CA ARG A 151 -9.04 -8.23 18.61
C ARG A 151 -9.69 -6.93 18.96
N VAL A 152 -10.73 -6.56 18.22
CA VAL A 152 -11.57 -5.42 18.59
C VAL A 152 -12.18 -5.66 19.98
N VAL A 153 -12.22 -4.63 20.83
CA VAL A 153 -12.83 -4.74 22.16
C VAL A 153 -14.14 -3.96 22.16
N ASP A 154 -15.25 -4.68 22.06
CA ASP A 154 -16.58 -4.07 21.99
C ASP A 154 -17.16 -3.85 23.39
N ASN A 155 -17.68 -2.64 23.62
CA ASN A 155 -18.52 -2.35 24.78
C ASN A 155 -19.99 -2.37 24.37
N PHE A 156 -20.70 -3.46 24.72
CA PHE A 156 -22.12 -3.62 24.43
C PHE A 156 -22.90 -3.79 25.73
N GLY A 157 -23.84 -2.88 26.00
CA GLY A 157 -24.66 -2.94 27.22
C GLY A 157 -23.85 -2.87 28.52
N GLY A 158 -22.71 -2.15 28.52
CA GLY A 158 -21.81 -2.04 29.68
C GLY A 158 -20.96 -3.28 29.94
N ARG A 159 -20.93 -4.24 29.00
CA ARG A 159 -20.14 -5.47 29.08
C ARG A 159 -19.07 -5.44 28.00
N ILE A 160 -17.82 -5.68 28.40
CA ILE A 160 -16.69 -5.84 27.47
C ILE A 160 -16.79 -7.23 26.83
N ARG A 161 -16.79 -7.29 25.51
CA ARG A 161 -16.75 -8.55 24.74
C ARG A 161 -15.64 -8.50 23.69
N PRO A 162 -14.91 -9.61 23.48
CA PRO A 162 -13.99 -9.71 22.36
C PRO A 162 -14.77 -9.71 21.05
N GLY A 163 -14.36 -8.85 20.13
CA GLY A 163 -14.87 -8.76 18.77
C GLY A 163 -14.03 -9.54 17.77
N VAL A 164 -14.08 -9.12 16.51
CA VAL A 164 -13.34 -9.75 15.40
C VAL A 164 -11.84 -9.66 15.60
N ALA A 165 -11.12 -10.68 15.13
CA ALA A 165 -9.66 -10.68 15.08
C ALA A 165 -9.17 -10.21 13.71
N CYS A 166 -8.09 -9.43 13.70
CA CYS A 166 -7.52 -8.83 12.51
C CYS A 166 -6.00 -8.94 12.54
N GLY A 167 -5.40 -9.31 11.41
CA GLY A 167 -3.95 -9.31 11.26
C GLY A 167 -3.38 -7.90 11.23
N LEU A 168 -2.19 -7.74 11.79
CA LEU A 168 -1.42 -6.51 11.67
C LEU A 168 -0.71 -6.44 10.32
N GLY A 169 -0.28 -5.22 9.96
CA GLY A 169 0.67 -5.00 8.88
C GLY A 169 2.06 -4.67 9.40
N LYS A 170 2.95 -4.23 8.51
CA LYS A 170 4.25 -3.69 8.92
C LYS A 170 4.08 -2.32 9.61
N PHE A 171 5.07 -1.97 10.42
CA PHE A 171 5.11 -0.71 11.16
C PHE A 171 5.95 0.31 10.41
N LEU A 172 5.29 1.26 9.78
CA LEU A 172 5.88 2.36 9.05
C LEU A 172 6.32 3.45 10.05
N PRO A 173 7.61 3.82 10.12
CA PRO A 173 8.04 5.01 10.85
C PRO A 173 7.39 6.27 10.26
N VAL A 174 6.92 7.13 11.15
CA VAL A 174 6.27 8.40 10.81
C VAL A 174 6.89 9.51 11.66
N ASP A 175 7.20 10.64 11.05
CA ASP A 175 7.59 11.83 11.79
C ASP A 175 6.39 12.42 12.52
N VAL A 176 6.57 12.87 13.76
CA VAL A 176 5.49 13.44 14.58
C VAL A 176 4.78 14.60 13.87
N GLU A 177 5.51 15.36 13.05
CA GLU A 177 5.00 16.47 12.25
C GLU A 177 4.01 16.04 11.15
N GLN A 178 4.11 14.78 10.68
CA GLN A 178 3.22 14.22 9.65
C GLN A 178 1.92 13.68 10.26
N VAL A 179 1.88 13.41 11.56
CA VAL A 179 0.71 12.81 12.23
C VAL A 179 -0.59 13.61 12.00
N PRO A 180 -0.62 14.96 12.08
CA PRO A 180 -1.81 15.73 11.76
C PRO A 180 -2.30 15.51 10.33
N LEU A 181 -1.39 15.42 9.35
CA LEU A 181 -1.75 15.18 7.95
C LEU A 181 -2.39 13.81 7.78
N ILE A 182 -1.80 12.76 8.36
CA ILE A 182 -2.34 11.39 8.30
C ILE A 182 -3.74 11.35 8.93
N ARG A 183 -3.96 12.05 10.06
CA ARG A 183 -5.29 12.14 10.68
C ARG A 183 -6.31 12.79 9.77
N GLU A 184 -5.96 13.90 9.12
CA GLU A 184 -6.87 14.59 8.20
C GLU A 184 -7.18 13.75 6.96
N GLN A 185 -6.18 13.06 6.41
CA GLN A 185 -6.37 12.11 5.30
C GLN A 185 -7.31 10.96 5.70
N ALA A 186 -7.13 10.34 6.87
CA ALA A 186 -8.00 9.28 7.35
C ALA A 186 -9.44 9.75 7.55
N LYS A 187 -9.64 10.98 8.08
CA LYS A 187 -10.97 11.60 8.19
C LYS A 187 -11.60 11.87 6.83
N ALA A 188 -10.82 12.38 5.88
CA ALA A 188 -11.30 12.65 4.52
C ALA A 188 -11.78 11.36 3.84
N ARG A 189 -11.02 10.27 3.96
CA ARG A 189 -11.39 8.93 3.46
C ARG A 189 -12.68 8.43 4.10
N ALA A 190 -12.82 8.58 5.43
CA ALA A 190 -14.03 8.18 6.15
C ALA A 190 -15.27 8.98 5.71
N LYS A 191 -15.11 10.26 5.34
CA LYS A 191 -16.19 11.10 4.82
C LYS A 191 -16.59 10.73 3.39
N ALA A 192 -15.63 10.33 2.56
CA ALA A 192 -15.88 9.97 1.16
C ALA A 192 -16.63 8.64 1.00
N GLY A 193 -16.47 7.70 1.95
CA GLY A 193 -17.14 6.39 1.93
C GLY A 193 -18.51 6.34 2.60
N LYS A 194 -19.10 7.49 2.96
CA LYS A 194 -20.41 7.60 3.62
C LYS A 194 -21.39 8.34 2.73
#